data_AF-A0A3G8M1U9-F1
#
_entry.id   AF-A0A3G8M1U9-F1
#
_cell.length_a   1.000
_cell.length_b   1.000
_cell.length_c   1.000
_cell.angle_alpha   90.00
_cell.angle_beta   90.00
_cell.angle_gamma   90.00
#
_symmetry.space_group_name_H-M   'P 1'
#
loop_
_entity.id
_entity.type
_entity.pdbx_description
1 polymer ?
#
loop_
_entity_poly.entity_id
_entity_poly.type
_entity_poly.pdbx_seq_one_letter_code
_entity_poly.pdbx_strand_id
1 'polypeptide(L)'
;MNTRTAMLIRASWMVMCLCLPIGSTSANELPPASNKQTSTQELALSPAHAQTEALTKEQLANIETLYRQPAEAEALGTLSQQLNLQLDTRGQFIQLRHLQVLKKPLLSQGQFIFSPAQGLVWQQQRPFNTLMVLKDQQLIQQNSQGKVQQLNAAASGSPIAQQLPRLLQAIMAGDIDGLSADFNLFMPATQQAGAPWQLGLQAKDPQVQASIGNITLSGDSQLRSLMMTSSQADNSDYTQIQFIDVQQGPLSASELALFNISNESAQ
;
A
#
# COMPACT_ATOMS: atom_id res chain seq x y z
N MET A 1 19.19 -36.72 -24.38
CA MET A 1 20.10 -35.75 -23.72
C MET A 1 20.35 -34.61 -24.70
N ASN A 2 20.06 -33.34 -24.48
CA ASN A 2 19.53 -32.64 -23.31
C ASN A 2 18.88 -31.33 -23.82
N THR A 3 17.60 -31.13 -23.50
CA THR A 3 16.80 -29.93 -23.81
C THR A 3 16.87 -29.02 -22.58
N ARG A 4 17.72 -27.99 -22.58
CA ARG A 4 17.85 -27.04 -21.44
C ARG A 4 18.23 -25.59 -21.83
N THR A 5 17.71 -25.08 -22.95
CA THR A 5 18.03 -23.69 -23.37
C THR A 5 16.80 -22.85 -23.74
N ALA A 6 15.63 -23.15 -23.18
CA ALA A 6 14.41 -22.38 -23.46
C ALA A 6 13.49 -22.29 -22.24
N MET A 7 13.98 -21.73 -21.12
CA MET A 7 13.09 -21.47 -19.97
C MET A 7 13.67 -20.42 -19.01
N LEU A 8 13.93 -19.20 -19.46
CA LEU A 8 14.36 -18.11 -18.56
C LEU A 8 13.86 -16.71 -18.95
N ILE A 9 12.87 -16.59 -19.84
CA ILE A 9 12.29 -15.30 -20.25
C ILE A 9 10.77 -15.32 -20.10
N ARG A 10 10.25 -15.59 -18.90
CA ARG A 10 8.81 -15.43 -18.57
C ARG A 10 8.58 -15.25 -17.06
N ALA A 11 9.06 -14.16 -16.47
CA ALA A 11 8.68 -13.79 -15.10
C ALA A 11 8.92 -12.31 -14.73
N SER A 12 9.00 -11.39 -15.70
CA SER A 12 9.41 -9.99 -15.43
C SER A 12 8.40 -8.92 -15.85
N TRP A 13 7.09 -9.23 -15.81
CA TRP A 13 6.02 -8.32 -16.25
C TRP A 13 4.87 -8.13 -15.24
N MET A 14 4.98 -8.63 -14.00
CA MET A 14 3.79 -8.81 -13.14
C MET A 14 3.69 -7.94 -11.87
N VAL A 15 4.56 -6.94 -11.69
CA VAL A 15 4.46 -6.01 -10.55
C VAL A 15 4.54 -4.54 -11.00
N MET A 16 3.69 -4.20 -11.96
CA MET A 16 3.36 -2.84 -12.42
C MET A 16 1.92 -2.44 -12.03
N CYS A 17 1.23 -3.22 -11.20
CA CYS A 17 -0.23 -3.10 -11.00
C CYS A 17 -0.71 -2.09 -9.94
N LEU A 18 0.14 -1.15 -9.52
CA LEU A 18 -0.31 0.14 -8.99
C LEU A 18 0.11 1.33 -9.88
N CYS A 19 0.82 1.09 -10.99
CA CYS A 19 1.43 2.14 -11.82
C CYS A 19 1.38 1.97 -13.36
N LEU A 20 0.67 0.99 -13.96
CA LEU A 20 0.49 0.97 -15.42
C LEU A 20 -0.96 1.09 -15.90
N PRO A 21 -1.21 1.92 -16.94
CA PRO A 21 -2.35 1.75 -17.81
C PRO A 21 -2.15 0.49 -18.69
N ILE A 22 -3.19 -0.34 -18.78
CA ILE A 22 -3.28 -1.36 -19.82
C ILE A 22 -3.60 -0.64 -21.12
N GLY A 23 -2.63 -0.54 -22.04
CA GLY A 23 -2.87 0.02 -23.37
C GLY A 23 -1.59 0.10 -24.21
N SER A 24 -1.56 -0.63 -25.31
CA SER A 24 -0.45 -0.78 -26.24
C SER A 24 -0.18 0.49 -27.07
N THR A 25 1.11 0.75 -27.28
CA THR A 25 1.76 1.68 -28.23
C THR A 25 1.02 2.04 -29.53
N SER A 26 0.98 3.34 -29.86
CA SER A 26 1.66 3.88 -31.06
C SER A 26 1.89 5.38 -30.91
N ALA A 27 3.14 5.80 -31.09
CA ALA A 27 3.58 7.19 -31.11
C ALA A 27 3.08 7.92 -32.36
N ASN A 28 2.59 9.16 -32.22
CA ASN A 28 3.17 10.36 -32.82
C ASN A 28 2.38 11.62 -32.38
N GLU A 29 3.03 12.78 -32.48
CA GLU A 29 2.48 14.15 -32.43
C GLU A 29 2.49 14.90 -31.07
N LEU A 30 3.47 15.80 -30.96
CA LEU A 30 3.43 17.01 -30.13
C LEU A 30 2.49 18.06 -30.77
N PRO A 31 1.75 18.84 -29.96
CA PRO A 31 1.47 20.23 -30.30
C PRO A 31 1.88 21.23 -29.20
N PRO A 32 1.91 22.54 -29.52
CA PRO A 32 2.81 23.50 -28.88
C PRO A 32 2.27 24.11 -27.59
N ALA A 33 3.20 24.66 -26.81
CA ALA A 33 2.97 25.43 -25.60
C ALA A 33 2.01 26.60 -25.85
N SER A 34 0.95 26.69 -25.03
CA SER A 34 0.20 27.91 -24.83
C SER A 34 -0.02 28.15 -23.34
N ASN A 35 0.58 29.26 -22.90
CA ASN A 35 0.50 29.82 -21.57
C ASN A 35 -0.94 30.21 -21.21
N LYS A 36 -1.49 29.63 -20.15
CA LYS A 36 -2.49 30.29 -19.30
C LYS A 36 -2.17 30.00 -17.85
N GLN A 37 -1.62 31.01 -17.18
CA GLN A 37 -1.52 31.08 -15.73
C GLN A 37 -2.92 30.91 -15.13
N THR A 38 -3.13 29.79 -14.46
CA THR A 38 -4.22 29.64 -13.49
C THR A 38 -3.55 29.22 -12.19
N SER A 39 -3.59 30.10 -11.20
CA SER A 39 -3.11 29.85 -9.84
C SER A 39 -3.84 28.65 -9.27
N THR A 40 -3.25 27.47 -9.38
CA THR A 40 -3.55 26.34 -8.52
C THR A 40 -2.48 26.39 -7.45
N GLN A 41 -2.87 26.65 -6.20
CA GLN A 41 -2.00 26.44 -5.05
C GLN A 41 -1.68 24.94 -5.01
N GLU A 42 -0.55 24.58 -5.63
CA GLU A 42 0.08 23.30 -5.42
C GLU A 42 0.52 23.28 -3.95
N LEU A 43 -0.18 22.51 -3.11
CA LEU A 43 0.38 22.08 -1.82
C LEU A 43 1.65 21.28 -2.16
N ALA A 44 2.76 21.99 -2.33
CA ALA A 44 4.07 21.40 -2.41
C ALA A 44 4.34 20.77 -1.04
N LEU A 45 4.12 19.46 -0.93
CA LEU A 45 4.62 18.67 0.17
C LEU A 45 6.14 18.90 0.23
N SER A 46 6.60 19.57 1.29
CA SER A 46 8.02 19.84 1.50
C SER A 46 8.83 18.54 1.44
N PRO A 47 10.00 18.51 0.77
CA PRO A 47 10.83 17.32 0.63
C PRO A 47 11.41 16.79 1.96
N ALA A 48 11.18 17.50 3.08
CA ALA A 48 11.71 17.17 4.40
C ALA A 48 11.15 15.86 5.00
N HIS A 49 10.03 15.32 4.50
CA HIS A 49 9.40 14.13 5.07
C HIS A 49 9.62 12.84 4.26
N ALA A 50 10.21 12.91 3.07
CA ALA A 50 10.40 11.73 2.22
C ALA A 50 11.81 11.16 2.40
N GLN A 51 11.93 10.06 3.16
CA GLN A 51 13.13 9.22 3.08
C GLN A 51 13.17 8.61 1.68
N THR A 52 13.92 9.26 0.81
CA THR A 52 14.06 8.92 -0.62
C THR A 52 15.31 8.11 -0.92
N GLU A 53 16.17 7.93 0.08
CA GLU A 53 17.36 7.11 0.02
C GLU A 53 17.01 5.64 0.23
N ALA A 54 17.80 4.77 -0.41
CA ALA A 54 17.62 3.34 -0.25
C ALA A 54 17.96 2.90 1.19
N LEU A 55 17.21 1.94 1.72
CA LEU A 55 17.52 1.33 3.01
C LEU A 55 18.93 0.74 3.01
N THR A 56 19.64 0.94 4.12
CA THR A 56 20.97 0.35 4.32
C THR A 56 20.85 -1.16 4.53
N LYS A 57 21.94 -1.88 4.29
CA LYS A 57 22.01 -3.33 4.58
C LYS A 57 21.69 -3.66 6.03
N GLU A 58 22.07 -2.78 6.95
CA GLU A 58 21.78 -2.94 8.38
C GLU A 58 20.29 -2.81 8.66
N GLN A 59 19.61 -1.82 8.08
CA GLN A 59 18.16 -1.66 8.22
C GLN A 59 17.40 -2.88 7.67
N LEU A 60 17.83 -3.39 6.52
CA LEU A 60 17.28 -4.61 5.91
C LEU A 60 17.50 -5.84 6.79
N ALA A 61 18.70 -6.01 7.35
CA ALA A 61 18.99 -7.10 8.28
C ALA A 61 18.15 -7.01 9.57
N ASN A 62 17.94 -5.80 10.10
CA ASN A 62 17.09 -5.59 11.27
C ASN A 62 15.65 -6.04 10.99
N ILE A 63 15.11 -5.73 9.81
CA ILE A 63 13.80 -6.21 9.38
C ILE A 63 13.75 -7.74 9.33
N GLU A 64 14.80 -8.42 8.86
CA GLU A 64 14.85 -9.89 8.85
C GLU A 64 14.83 -10.50 10.26
N THR A 65 15.43 -9.82 11.25
CA THR A 65 15.42 -10.34 12.63
C THR A 65 14.04 -10.33 13.27
N LEU A 66 13.14 -9.42 12.84
CA LEU A 66 11.74 -9.39 13.27
C LEU A 66 11.04 -10.72 13.00
N TYR A 67 11.24 -11.29 11.80
CA TYR A 67 10.61 -12.54 11.37
C TYR A 67 11.14 -13.80 12.07
N ARG A 68 12.02 -13.66 13.06
CA ARG A 68 12.47 -14.74 13.94
C ARG A 68 11.76 -14.75 15.28
N GLN A 69 10.84 -13.80 15.50
CA GLN A 69 10.14 -13.57 16.76
C GLN A 69 8.64 -13.69 16.52
N PRO A 70 8.06 -14.92 16.58
CA PRO A 70 6.61 -15.09 16.49
C PRO A 70 5.92 -14.23 17.53
N ALA A 71 4.84 -13.55 17.13
CA ALA A 71 4.14 -12.64 18.02
C ALA A 71 3.42 -13.41 19.14
N GLU A 72 3.56 -12.92 20.37
CA GLU A 72 2.84 -13.44 21.53
C GLU A 72 1.46 -12.79 21.65
N ALA A 73 0.48 -13.54 22.18
CA ALA A 73 -0.91 -13.08 22.28
C ALA A 73 -1.06 -11.77 23.09
N GLU A 74 -0.26 -11.60 24.15
CA GLU A 74 -0.27 -10.39 24.98
C GLU A 74 0.18 -9.15 24.20
N ALA A 75 1.25 -9.27 23.42
CA ALA A 75 1.76 -8.17 22.59
C ALA A 75 0.75 -7.78 21.50
N LEU A 76 0.11 -8.77 20.86
CA LEU A 76 -0.94 -8.53 19.87
C LEU A 76 -2.18 -7.87 20.48
N GLY A 77 -2.58 -8.29 21.68
CA GLY A 77 -3.70 -7.68 22.41
C GLY A 77 -3.43 -6.21 22.76
N THR A 78 -2.21 -5.92 23.22
CA THR A 78 -1.77 -4.53 23.50
C THR A 78 -1.80 -3.67 22.23
N LEU A 79 -1.30 -4.21 21.11
CA LEU A 79 -1.32 -3.51 19.82
C LEU A 79 -2.76 -3.25 19.34
N SER A 80 -3.65 -4.25 19.42
CA SER A 80 -5.05 -4.09 19.01
C SER A 80 -5.74 -2.98 19.80
N GLN A 81 -5.53 -2.91 21.12
CA GLN A 81 -6.07 -1.84 21.95
C GLN A 81 -5.52 -0.46 21.58
N GLN A 82 -4.23 -0.38 21.22
CA GLN A 82 -3.59 0.86 20.81
C GLN A 82 -4.09 1.35 19.43
N LEU A 83 -4.39 0.43 18.50
CA LEU A 83 -4.81 0.75 17.14
C LEU A 83 -6.33 0.83 16.93
N ASN A 84 -7.15 0.28 17.83
CA ASN A 84 -8.62 0.26 17.75
C ASN A 84 -9.22 1.66 18.02
N LEU A 85 -8.84 2.62 17.18
CA LEU A 85 -9.33 3.98 17.18
C LEU A 85 -10.59 3.98 16.31
N GLN A 86 -11.77 4.02 16.92
CA GLN A 86 -13.07 4.09 16.24
C GLN A 86 -13.34 5.46 15.57
N LEU A 87 -12.28 6.16 15.20
CA LEU A 87 -12.33 7.49 14.61
C LEU A 87 -12.00 7.40 13.14
N ASP A 88 -12.75 8.16 12.35
CA ASP A 88 -12.37 8.44 10.98
C ASP A 88 -10.96 9.02 10.96
N THR A 89 -10.10 8.45 10.12
CA THR A 89 -8.68 8.76 10.03
C THR A 89 -8.34 9.12 8.60
N ARG A 90 -7.56 10.18 8.41
CA ARG A 90 -7.15 10.65 7.08
C ARG A 90 -5.72 11.17 7.13
N GLY A 91 -5.06 11.18 5.98
CA GLY A 91 -3.72 11.74 5.87
C GLY A 91 -3.15 11.53 4.48
N GLN A 92 -1.88 11.87 4.32
CA GLN A 92 -1.18 11.67 3.07
C GLN A 92 -0.31 10.43 3.14
N PHE A 93 0.04 9.89 1.98
CA PHE A 93 1.06 8.86 1.87
C PHE A 93 2.14 9.24 0.86
N ILE A 94 3.35 8.78 1.13
CA ILE A 94 4.45 8.74 0.17
C ILE A 94 4.85 7.28 0.00
N GLN A 95 4.74 6.77 -1.21
CA GLN A 95 5.16 5.44 -1.58
C GLN A 95 6.45 5.51 -2.41
N LEU A 96 7.44 4.75 -1.99
CA LEU A 96 8.70 4.53 -2.67
C LEU A 96 8.77 3.06 -3.07
N ARG A 97 9.07 2.81 -4.35
CA ARG A 97 9.36 1.46 -4.84
C ARG A 97 10.80 1.41 -5.32
N HIS A 98 11.64 0.75 -4.54
CA HIS A 98 13.02 0.46 -4.89
C HIS A 98 13.08 -0.80 -5.74
N LEU A 99 13.70 -0.69 -6.91
CA LEU A 99 14.00 -1.82 -7.78
C LEU A 99 15.50 -1.79 -8.03
N GLN A 100 16.21 -2.88 -7.74
CA GLN A 100 17.67 -2.97 -7.88
C GLN A 100 18.15 -2.57 -9.29
N VAL A 101 17.34 -2.85 -10.31
CA VAL A 101 17.63 -2.54 -11.72
C VAL A 101 17.52 -1.04 -12.05
N LEU A 102 16.84 -0.24 -11.23
CA LEU A 102 16.62 1.18 -11.47
C LEU A 102 17.63 2.03 -10.69
N LYS A 103 18.12 3.10 -11.32
CA LYS A 103 19.03 4.07 -10.69
C LYS A 103 18.36 4.94 -9.62
N LYS A 104 17.06 5.15 -9.76
CA LYS A 104 16.23 5.94 -8.83
C LYS A 104 14.97 5.14 -8.53
N PRO A 105 14.46 5.20 -7.29
CA PRO A 105 13.21 4.53 -6.97
C PRO A 105 12.03 5.21 -7.67
N LEU A 106 10.95 4.47 -7.85
CA LEU A 106 9.68 5.02 -8.30
C LEU A 106 8.98 5.66 -7.10
N LEU A 107 8.46 6.87 -7.29
CA LEU A 107 7.75 7.61 -6.25
C LEU A 107 6.28 7.77 -6.62
N SER A 108 5.41 7.59 -5.64
CA SER A 108 3.98 7.84 -5.74
C SER A 108 3.50 8.53 -4.49
N GLN A 109 2.51 9.42 -4.63
CA GLN A 109 2.03 10.26 -3.53
C GLN A 109 0.52 10.41 -3.65
N GLY A 110 -0.13 10.57 -2.51
CA GLY A 110 -1.57 10.72 -2.49
C GLY A 110 -2.12 10.85 -1.09
N GLN A 111 -3.40 10.53 -0.95
CA GLN A 111 -4.16 10.66 0.28
C GLN A 111 -4.88 9.36 0.58
N PHE A 112 -5.13 9.11 1.86
CA PHE A 112 -5.95 8.00 2.30
C PHE A 112 -7.00 8.50 3.30
N ILE A 113 -8.15 7.82 3.31
CA ILE A 113 -9.21 8.03 4.28
C ILE A 113 -9.70 6.67 4.74
N PHE A 114 -9.67 6.44 6.03
CA PHE A 114 -10.28 5.28 6.66
C PHE A 114 -11.45 5.75 7.52
N SER A 115 -12.57 5.05 7.39
CA SER A 115 -13.74 5.20 8.26
C SER A 115 -14.21 3.82 8.67
N PRO A 116 -14.36 3.54 9.97
CA PRO A 116 -14.95 2.28 10.44
C PRO A 116 -16.33 2.01 9.82
N ALA A 117 -17.10 3.07 9.52
CA ALA A 117 -18.44 2.98 8.96
C ALA A 117 -18.46 2.86 7.42
N GLN A 118 -17.48 3.43 6.71
CA GLN A 118 -17.50 3.51 5.24
C GLN A 118 -16.47 2.61 4.55
N GLY A 119 -15.38 2.25 5.23
CA GLY A 119 -14.27 1.46 4.69
C GLY A 119 -13.00 2.28 4.46
N LEU A 120 -12.29 2.02 3.35
CA LEU A 120 -11.03 2.67 3.00
C LEU A 120 -11.10 3.34 1.62
N VAL A 121 -10.63 4.58 1.54
CA VAL A 121 -10.29 5.28 0.29
C VAL A 121 -8.78 5.43 0.21
N TRP A 122 -8.23 5.11 -0.96
CA TRP A 122 -6.84 5.33 -1.33
C TRP A 122 -6.80 6.09 -2.65
N GLN A 123 -6.39 7.35 -2.61
CA GLN A 123 -6.29 8.20 -3.79
C GLN A 123 -4.82 8.53 -4.08
N GLN A 124 -4.25 7.90 -5.09
CA GLN A 124 -2.97 8.33 -5.63
C GLN A 124 -3.18 9.59 -6.47
N GLN A 125 -2.41 10.64 -6.20
CA GLN A 125 -2.46 11.90 -6.94
C GLN A 125 -1.28 12.02 -7.91
N ARG A 126 -0.13 11.40 -7.58
CA ARG A 126 1.07 11.38 -8.42
C ARG A 126 1.67 9.97 -8.47
N PRO A 127 2.26 9.54 -9.60
CA PRO A 127 2.38 10.26 -10.88
C PRO A 127 1.11 10.22 -11.73
N PHE A 128 0.22 9.28 -11.45
CA PHE A 128 -1.07 9.14 -12.12
C PHE A 128 -2.18 9.22 -11.08
N ASN A 129 -3.21 10.00 -11.38
CA ASN A 129 -4.39 10.09 -10.53
C ASN A 129 -5.16 8.76 -10.59
N THR A 130 -5.23 8.04 -9.50
CA THR A 130 -6.04 6.81 -9.38
C THR A 130 -6.77 6.82 -8.05
N LEU A 131 -7.95 6.22 -8.02
CA LEU A 131 -8.77 6.12 -6.83
C LEU A 131 -9.14 4.66 -6.60
N MET A 132 -9.00 4.21 -5.37
CA MET A 132 -9.36 2.88 -4.94
C MET A 132 -10.21 2.99 -3.68
N VAL A 133 -11.33 2.28 -3.67
CA VAL A 133 -12.30 2.29 -2.58
C VAL A 133 -12.56 0.85 -2.18
N LEU A 134 -12.35 0.53 -0.91
CA LEU A 134 -12.69 -0.74 -0.30
C LEU A 134 -13.86 -0.50 0.66
N LYS A 135 -15.04 -0.99 0.29
CA LYS A 135 -16.29 -0.83 1.05
C LYS A 135 -17.12 -2.10 0.90
N ASP A 136 -17.73 -2.56 1.99
CA ASP A 136 -18.58 -3.77 1.99
C ASP A 136 -17.89 -5.00 1.36
N GLN A 137 -16.59 -5.15 1.61
CA GLN A 137 -15.71 -6.18 1.02
C GLN A 137 -15.56 -6.12 -0.51
N GLN A 138 -16.11 -5.09 -1.16
CA GLN A 138 -15.96 -4.80 -2.59
C GLN A 138 -14.80 -3.83 -2.81
N LEU A 139 -13.96 -4.14 -3.78
CA LEU A 139 -12.88 -3.26 -4.20
C LEU A 139 -13.26 -2.57 -5.50
N ILE A 140 -13.38 -1.25 -5.47
CA ILE A 140 -13.69 -0.42 -6.62
C ILE A 140 -12.43 0.38 -6.99
N GLN A 141 -12.04 0.37 -8.24
CA GLN A 141 -10.88 1.11 -8.74
C GLN A 141 -11.27 2.00 -9.91
N GLN A 142 -10.84 3.26 -9.86
CA GLN A 142 -10.91 4.21 -10.95
C GLN A 142 -9.48 4.53 -11.42
N ASN A 143 -9.19 4.25 -12.69
CA ASN A 143 -7.89 4.56 -13.27
C ASN A 143 -7.78 6.05 -13.67
N SER A 144 -6.61 6.45 -14.16
CA SER A 144 -6.33 7.83 -14.58
C SER A 144 -7.14 8.32 -15.79
N GLN A 145 -7.78 7.41 -16.51
CA GLN A 145 -8.71 7.72 -17.61
C GLN A 145 -10.16 7.84 -17.13
N GLY A 146 -10.42 7.68 -15.82
CA GLY A 146 -11.77 7.70 -15.25
C GLY A 146 -12.54 6.40 -15.41
N LYS A 147 -11.92 5.33 -15.95
CA LYS A 147 -12.57 4.03 -16.07
C LYS A 147 -12.67 3.38 -14.70
N VAL A 148 -13.91 3.08 -14.30
CA VAL A 148 -14.22 2.37 -13.04
C VAL A 148 -14.30 0.87 -13.29
N GLN A 149 -13.70 0.10 -12.40
CA GLN A 149 -13.75 -1.36 -12.38
C GLN A 149 -14.07 -1.83 -10.97
N GLN A 150 -15.03 -2.74 -10.85
CA GLN A 150 -15.30 -3.44 -9.61
C GLN A 150 -14.58 -4.78 -9.66
N LEU A 151 -13.71 -5.00 -8.69
CA LEU A 151 -13.00 -6.26 -8.50
C LEU A 151 -13.71 -7.01 -7.37
N ASN A 152 -14.42 -8.07 -7.74
CA ASN A 152 -14.87 -9.07 -6.77
C ASN A 152 -13.64 -9.77 -6.21
N ALA A 153 -13.64 -10.09 -4.92
CA ALA A 153 -12.53 -10.76 -4.22
C ALA A 153 -12.05 -12.08 -4.86
N ALA A 154 -12.82 -12.66 -5.79
CA ALA A 154 -12.52 -13.89 -6.52
C ALA A 154 -12.04 -13.69 -7.98
N ALA A 155 -12.02 -12.45 -8.49
CA ALA A 155 -11.72 -12.17 -9.89
C ALA A 155 -10.25 -11.78 -10.10
N SER A 156 -9.47 -12.73 -10.60
CA SER A 156 -8.23 -12.61 -11.39
C SER A 156 -7.65 -11.19 -11.53
N GLY A 157 -6.92 -10.75 -10.50
CA GLY A 157 -6.05 -9.57 -10.50
C GLY A 157 -4.73 -9.89 -9.80
N SER A 158 -3.77 -8.97 -9.82
CA SER A 158 -2.53 -9.13 -9.03
C SER A 158 -2.89 -9.26 -7.54
N PRO A 159 -2.47 -10.32 -6.83
CA PRO A 159 -2.82 -10.52 -5.41
C PRO A 159 -2.48 -9.30 -4.54
N ILE A 160 -1.40 -8.57 -4.86
CA ILE A 160 -1.02 -7.34 -4.16
C ILE A 160 -2.13 -6.28 -4.22
N ALA A 161 -2.71 -6.05 -5.40
CA ALA A 161 -3.68 -4.98 -5.61
C ALA A 161 -5.00 -5.21 -4.85
N GLN A 162 -5.28 -6.45 -4.46
CA GLN A 162 -6.46 -6.83 -3.67
C GLN A 162 -6.16 -6.95 -2.18
N GLN A 163 -4.98 -7.43 -1.81
CA GLN A 163 -4.63 -7.74 -0.42
C GLN A 163 -4.17 -6.52 0.36
N LEU A 164 -3.38 -5.63 -0.26
CA LEU A 164 -2.85 -4.45 0.44
C LEU A 164 -3.96 -3.52 0.99
N PRO A 165 -5.05 -3.21 0.26
CA PRO A 165 -6.12 -2.37 0.79
C PRO A 165 -6.84 -3.02 1.97
N ARG A 166 -7.05 -4.34 1.92
CA ARG A 166 -7.69 -5.10 3.02
C ARG A 166 -6.79 -5.14 4.25
N LEU A 167 -5.50 -5.35 4.05
CA LEU A 167 -4.50 -5.28 5.11
C LEU A 167 -4.52 -3.91 5.79
N LEU A 168 -4.46 -2.83 5.01
CA LEU A 168 -4.49 -1.46 5.53
C LEU A 168 -5.79 -1.20 6.29
N GLN A 169 -6.93 -1.64 5.77
CA GLN A 169 -8.21 -1.53 6.46
C GLN A 169 -8.19 -2.27 7.80
N ALA A 170 -7.73 -3.53 7.85
CA ALA A 170 -7.69 -4.33 9.07
C ALA A 170 -6.77 -3.70 10.13
N ILE A 171 -5.58 -3.22 9.72
CA ILE A 171 -4.65 -2.55 10.62
C ILE A 171 -5.22 -1.23 11.16
N MET A 172 -5.82 -0.41 10.30
CA MET A 172 -6.45 0.84 10.73
C MET A 172 -7.69 0.60 11.60
N ALA A 173 -8.38 -0.52 11.43
CA ALA A 173 -9.47 -0.95 12.29
C ALA A 173 -9.01 -1.59 13.61
N GLY A 174 -7.71 -1.84 13.79
CA GLY A 174 -7.18 -2.60 14.93
C GLY A 174 -7.60 -4.08 14.94
N ASP A 175 -8.05 -4.61 13.81
CA ASP A 175 -8.52 -5.99 13.63
C ASP A 175 -7.34 -6.96 13.43
N ILE A 176 -6.56 -7.12 14.50
CA ILE A 176 -5.40 -8.01 14.53
C ILE A 176 -5.83 -9.49 14.43
N ASP A 177 -7.00 -9.83 14.97
CA ASP A 177 -7.57 -11.17 14.87
C ASP A 177 -7.88 -11.53 13.40
N GLY A 178 -8.49 -10.61 12.65
CA GLY A 178 -8.71 -10.76 11.21
C GLY A 178 -7.41 -10.97 10.43
N LEU A 179 -6.35 -10.23 10.77
CA LEU A 179 -5.03 -10.43 10.16
C LEU A 179 -4.45 -11.81 10.47
N SER A 180 -4.62 -12.29 11.70
CA SER A 180 -4.12 -13.59 12.12
C SER A 180 -4.76 -14.76 11.37
N ALA A 181 -5.90 -14.57 10.72
CA ALA A 181 -6.53 -15.58 9.87
C ALA A 181 -5.64 -15.89 8.65
N ASP A 182 -5.16 -14.86 7.96
CA ASP A 182 -4.45 -14.97 6.68
C ASP A 182 -2.91 -14.89 6.81
N PHE A 183 -2.40 -14.41 7.95
CA PHE A 183 -0.97 -14.16 8.16
C PHE A 183 -0.42 -14.81 9.42
N ASN A 184 0.84 -15.26 9.33
CA ASN A 184 1.69 -15.49 10.50
C ASN A 184 2.24 -14.15 10.97
N LEU A 185 2.10 -13.85 12.25
CA LEU A 185 2.44 -12.56 12.85
C LEU A 185 3.73 -12.65 13.66
N PHE A 186 4.57 -11.62 13.54
CA PHE A 186 5.87 -11.53 14.18
C PHE A 186 6.02 -10.18 14.88
N MET A 187 6.36 -10.20 16.16
CA MET A 187 6.43 -9.00 16.98
C MET A 187 7.36 -9.22 18.17
N PRO A 188 8.19 -8.24 18.57
CA PRO A 188 8.96 -8.33 19.80
C PRO A 188 8.04 -8.46 21.02
N ALA A 189 8.34 -9.37 21.94
CA ALA A 189 7.48 -9.70 23.08
C ALA A 189 7.23 -8.51 24.02
N THR A 190 8.23 -7.64 24.20
CA THR A 190 8.10 -6.47 25.09
C THR A 190 7.57 -5.26 24.34
N GLN A 191 6.25 -5.19 24.16
CA GLN A 191 5.58 -3.96 23.73
C GLN A 191 4.99 -3.25 24.94
N GLN A 192 5.51 -2.07 25.24
CA GLN A 192 4.93 -1.18 26.25
C GLN A 192 3.84 -0.35 25.57
N ALA A 193 2.68 -0.20 26.21
CA ALA A 193 1.61 0.64 25.69
C ALA A 193 2.13 2.07 25.42
N GLY A 194 1.87 2.60 24.22
CA GLY A 194 2.33 3.92 23.78
C GLY A 194 3.79 3.96 23.27
N ALA A 195 4.51 2.84 23.28
CA ALA A 195 5.81 2.74 22.64
C ALA A 195 5.67 2.55 21.12
N PRO A 196 6.73 2.88 20.35
CA PRO A 196 6.81 2.51 18.96
C PRO A 196 6.75 0.99 18.79
N TRP A 197 5.91 0.53 17.86
CA TRP A 197 5.70 -0.88 17.60
C TRP A 197 6.14 -1.26 16.19
N GLN A 198 6.44 -2.55 16.02
CA GLN A 198 6.65 -3.18 14.72
C GLN A 198 5.90 -4.51 14.66
N LEU A 199 5.25 -4.76 13.53
CA LEU A 199 4.53 -6.00 13.26
C LEU A 199 4.97 -6.54 11.90
N GLY A 200 5.52 -7.75 11.89
CA GLY A 200 5.86 -8.49 10.68
C GLY A 200 4.74 -9.45 10.32
N LEU A 201 4.42 -9.54 9.02
CA LEU A 201 3.38 -10.40 8.49
C LEU A 201 3.94 -11.26 7.36
N GLN A 202 3.65 -12.55 7.42
CA GLN A 202 3.90 -13.49 6.33
C GLN A 202 2.60 -14.18 5.97
N ALA A 203 2.17 -14.08 4.72
CA ALA A 203 0.96 -14.73 4.27
C ALA A 203 1.07 -16.25 4.43
N LYS A 204 0.01 -16.87 4.94
CA LYS A 204 -0.08 -18.33 5.06
C LYS A 204 -0.28 -19.00 3.71
N ASP A 205 -0.99 -18.33 2.79
CA ASP A 205 -1.14 -18.80 1.41
C ASP A 205 0.18 -18.58 0.63
N PRO A 206 0.79 -19.62 0.07
CA PRO A 206 2.06 -19.50 -0.64
C PRO A 206 2.01 -18.66 -1.93
N GLN A 207 0.87 -18.62 -2.63
CA GLN A 207 0.71 -17.80 -3.84
C GLN A 207 0.61 -16.32 -3.48
N VAL A 208 -0.10 -16.02 -2.40
CA VAL A 208 -0.13 -14.67 -1.82
C VAL A 208 1.27 -14.30 -1.37
N GLN A 209 1.94 -15.12 -0.55
CA GLN A 209 3.30 -14.86 -0.07
C GLN A 209 4.30 -14.63 -1.21
N ALA A 210 4.25 -15.42 -2.27
CA ALA A 210 5.11 -15.24 -3.45
C ALA A 210 4.82 -13.94 -4.22
N SER A 211 3.61 -13.40 -4.09
CA SER A 211 3.20 -12.18 -4.76
C SER A 211 3.49 -10.92 -3.95
N ILE A 212 3.22 -10.94 -2.63
CA ILE A 212 3.34 -9.76 -1.75
C ILE A 212 4.64 -9.73 -0.92
N GLY A 213 5.33 -10.87 -0.79
CA GLY A 213 6.49 -11.04 0.08
C GLY A 213 6.17 -10.81 1.56
N ASN A 214 7.18 -10.39 2.32
CA ASN A 214 7.01 -10.06 3.74
C ASN A 214 6.49 -8.64 3.89
N ILE A 215 5.58 -8.42 4.83
CA ILE A 215 5.07 -7.08 5.14
C ILE A 215 5.46 -6.68 6.56
N THR A 216 6.20 -5.59 6.67
CA THR A 216 6.58 -4.99 7.96
C THR A 216 5.81 -3.70 8.15
N LEU A 217 5.05 -3.62 9.23
CA LEU A 217 4.33 -2.43 9.64
C LEU A 217 5.03 -1.82 10.85
N SER A 218 5.03 -0.50 10.95
CA SER A 218 5.51 0.18 12.15
C SER A 218 4.72 1.44 12.46
N GLY A 219 4.68 1.79 13.73
CA GLY A 219 3.94 2.96 14.18
C GLY A 219 4.18 3.30 15.63
N ASP A 220 3.38 4.23 16.11
CA ASP A 220 3.28 4.67 17.50
C ASP A 220 1.81 4.58 17.94
N SER A 221 1.17 5.64 18.41
CA SER A 221 -0.28 5.67 18.56
C SER A 221 -1.03 5.48 17.23
N GLN A 222 -0.36 5.64 16.10
CA GLN A 222 -0.91 5.45 14.76
C GLN A 222 0.06 4.67 13.87
N LEU A 223 -0.45 4.11 12.77
CA LEU A 223 0.37 3.54 11.70
C LEU A 223 1.24 4.65 11.06
N ARG A 224 2.56 4.43 10.98
CA ARG A 224 3.52 5.38 10.40
C ARG A 224 4.14 4.88 9.11
N SER A 225 4.41 3.58 9.00
CA SER A 225 4.96 3.02 7.78
C SER A 225 4.53 1.59 7.52
N LEU A 226 4.56 1.25 6.25
CA LEU A 226 4.40 -0.11 5.74
C LEU A 226 5.54 -0.37 4.77
N MET A 227 6.19 -1.51 4.90
CA MET A 227 7.21 -1.98 3.98
C MET A 227 6.88 -3.38 3.47
N MET A 228 7.11 -3.61 2.18
CA MET A 228 6.97 -4.91 1.54
C MET A 228 8.29 -5.29 0.87
N THR A 229 8.81 -6.49 1.13
CA THR A 229 9.94 -7.05 0.37
C THR A 229 9.44 -7.89 -0.80
N SER A 230 10.24 -8.06 -1.86
CA SER A 230 9.85 -8.90 -3.00
C SER A 230 9.79 -10.39 -2.65
N SER A 231 10.58 -10.85 -1.68
CA SER A 231 10.55 -12.22 -1.19
C SER A 231 11.10 -12.34 0.24
N GLN A 232 11.08 -13.55 0.80
CA GLN A 232 11.70 -13.85 2.09
C GLN A 232 13.24 -13.91 2.03
N ALA A 233 13.81 -14.30 0.88
CA ALA A 233 15.23 -14.58 0.73
C ALA A 233 16.01 -13.46 0.03
N ASP A 234 15.30 -12.53 -0.61
CA ASP A 234 15.86 -11.41 -1.33
C ASP A 234 15.00 -10.17 -1.08
N ASN A 235 15.61 -9.16 -0.48
CA ASN A 235 15.03 -7.85 -0.16
C ASN A 235 15.63 -6.72 -1.01
N SER A 236 16.31 -7.06 -2.12
CA SER A 236 16.88 -6.10 -3.06
C SER A 236 15.82 -5.22 -3.74
N ASP A 237 14.61 -5.76 -3.90
CA ASP A 237 13.43 -5.03 -4.34
C ASP A 237 12.45 -4.88 -3.17
N TYR A 238 11.99 -3.67 -2.93
CA TYR A 238 11.04 -3.39 -1.85
C TYR A 238 10.16 -2.17 -2.15
N THR A 239 9.01 -2.14 -1.49
CA THR A 239 8.10 -1.00 -1.46
C THR A 239 8.03 -0.48 -0.04
N GLN A 240 8.14 0.83 0.15
CA GLN A 240 7.96 1.51 1.42
C GLN A 240 6.86 2.56 1.26
N ILE A 241 5.92 2.58 2.19
CA ILE A 241 4.85 3.58 2.30
C ILE A 241 5.04 4.28 3.63
N GLN A 242 5.07 5.61 3.60
CA GLN A 242 5.08 6.47 4.78
C GLN A 242 3.76 7.21 4.86
N PHE A 243 3.15 7.20 6.05
CA PHE A 243 1.93 7.93 6.36
C PHE A 243 2.29 9.23 7.07
N ILE A 244 1.87 10.36 6.51
CA ILE A 244 2.21 11.70 7.00
C ILE A 244 0.94 12.52 7.19
N ASP A 245 1.02 13.51 8.06
CA ASP A 245 -0.10 14.41 8.39
C ASP A 245 -1.38 13.66 8.76
N VAL A 246 -1.23 12.56 9.50
CA VAL A 246 -2.35 11.70 9.91
C VAL A 246 -3.18 12.43 10.97
N GLN A 247 -4.47 12.57 10.68
CA GLN A 247 -5.45 13.24 11.52
C GLN A 247 -6.66 12.35 11.75
N GLN A 248 -7.29 12.54 12.90
CA GLN A 248 -8.51 11.85 13.28
C GLN A 248 -9.64 12.85 13.54
N GLY A 249 -10.87 12.42 13.26
CA GLY A 249 -12.06 13.22 13.47
C GLY A 249 -13.01 13.18 12.27
N PRO A 250 -14.21 13.78 12.41
CA PRO A 250 -15.30 13.60 11.45
C PRO A 250 -14.89 13.98 10.03
N LEU A 251 -15.36 13.20 9.06
CA LEU A 251 -15.16 13.47 7.64
C LEU A 251 -16.11 14.57 7.14
N SER A 252 -15.58 15.41 6.26
CA SER A 252 -16.35 16.37 5.47
C SER A 252 -17.25 15.68 4.44
N ALA A 253 -18.24 16.40 3.92
CA ALA A 253 -19.12 15.89 2.87
C ALA A 253 -18.36 15.48 1.59
N SER A 254 -17.30 16.21 1.22
CA SER A 254 -16.45 15.89 0.08
C SER A 254 -15.65 14.61 0.28
N GLU A 255 -15.18 14.35 1.51
CA GLU A 255 -14.46 13.11 1.84
C GLU A 255 -15.41 11.91 1.83
N LEU A 256 -16.61 12.08 2.40
CA LEU A 256 -17.65 11.04 2.36
C LEU A 256 -18.11 10.72 0.93
N ALA A 257 -18.13 11.69 0.03
CA ALA A 257 -18.50 11.48 -1.36
C ALA A 257 -17.53 10.54 -2.10
N LEU A 258 -16.25 10.48 -1.71
CA LEU A 258 -15.25 9.61 -2.33
C LEU A 258 -15.57 8.11 -2.16
N PHE A 259 -16.31 7.74 -1.11
CA PHE A 259 -16.72 6.35 -0.89
C PHE A 259 -17.82 5.85 -1.85
N ASN A 260 -18.46 6.76 -2.61
CA ASN A 260 -19.64 6.44 -3.41
C ASN A 260 -19.37 6.48 -4.93
N ILE A 261 -18.17 6.08 -5.36
CA ILE A 261 -17.87 5.99 -6.79
C ILE A 261 -18.70 4.90 -7.47
N SER A 262 -19.48 5.32 -8.47
CA SER A 262 -20.40 4.47 -9.23
C SER A 262 -19.95 4.39 -10.68
N ASN A 263 -20.28 3.28 -11.35
CA ASN A 263 -20.02 3.09 -12.77
C ASN A 263 -21.05 3.89 -13.60
N GLU A 264 -20.99 5.24 -13.58
CA GLU A 264 -21.95 6.08 -14.33
C GLU A 264 -21.70 6.13 -15.85
N SER A 265 -20.70 5.41 -16.38
CA SER A 265 -20.34 5.41 -17.80
C SER A 265 -20.77 4.17 -18.60
N ALA A 266 -21.80 3.46 -18.14
CA ALA A 266 -22.39 2.31 -18.86
C ALA A 266 -23.84 2.55 -19.32
N GLN A 267 -24.14 3.77 -19.80
CA GLN A 267 -25.36 4.05 -20.60
C GLN A 267 -24.98 4.50 -22.00
#